data_AF-A0A5J4P7S8-F1
#
_entry.id   AF-A0A5J4P7S8-F1
#
_cell.length_a   1.000
_cell.length_b   1.000
_cell.length_c   1.000
_cell.angle_alpha   90.00
_cell.angle_beta   90.00
_cell.angle_gamma   90.00
#
_symmetry.space_group_name_H-M   'P 1'
#
loop_
_entity.id
_entity.type
_entity.pdbx_description
1 polymer ?
#
loop_
_entity_poly.entity_id
_entity_poly.type
_entity_poly.pdbx_seq_one_letter_code
_entity_poly.pdbx_strand_id
1 'polypeptide(L)'
;MGIRDISVIQEVSIRKVLSVLVNSHYVLTPRKFHYETLEVDESWTYVGNKGKKYWLICAYERQNGEMVTYVWGKRDLKEILF
;
A
#
# COMPACT_ATOMS: atom_id res chain seq x y z
N MET A 1 -8.09 7.99 5.71
CA MET A 1 -9.29 7.62 4.93
C MET A 1 -9.46 6.10 5.03
N GLY A 2 -10.61 5.62 5.48
CA GLY A 2 -10.93 4.19 5.63
C GLY A 2 -12.05 3.73 4.70
N ILE A 3 -12.45 2.46 4.82
CA ILE A 3 -13.49 1.84 3.98
C ILE A 3 -14.82 2.62 4.01
N ARG A 4 -15.19 3.17 5.18
CA ARG A 4 -16.42 3.97 5.33
C ARG A 4 -16.33 5.30 4.59
N ASP A 5 -15.18 5.96 4.64
CA ASP A 5 -14.96 7.22 3.91
C ASP A 5 -15.05 6.99 2.40
N ILE A 6 -14.45 5.89 1.90
CA ILE A 6 -14.54 5.51 0.48
C ILE A 6 -16.00 5.29 0.09
N SER A 7 -16.78 4.58 0.92
CA SER A 7 -18.20 4.33 0.68
C SER A 7 -19.01 5.64 0.55
N VAL A 8 -18.71 6.64 1.38
CA VAL A 8 -19.37 7.96 1.31
C VAL A 8 -18.93 8.74 0.06
N ILE A 9 -17.63 8.84 -0.20
CA ILE A 9 -17.07 9.62 -1.31
C ILE A 9 -17.50 9.05 -2.66
N GLN A 10 -17.54 7.71 -2.77
CA GLN A 10 -17.85 7.01 -4.02
C GLN A 10 -19.34 6.68 -4.16
N GLU A 11 -20.18 7.02 -3.18
CA GLU A 11 -21.62 6.74 -3.16
C GLU A 11 -21.98 5.25 -3.41
N VAL A 12 -21.12 4.34 -2.96
CA VAL A 12 -21.33 2.88 -3.06
C VAL A 12 -21.40 2.25 -1.68
N SER A 13 -22.09 1.11 -1.56
CA SER A 13 -22.13 0.40 -0.28
C SER A 13 -20.75 -0.06 0.19
N ILE A 14 -20.53 -0.09 1.51
CA ILE A 14 -19.34 -0.70 2.15
C ILE A 14 -19.08 -2.11 1.62
N ARG A 15 -20.14 -2.90 1.40
CA ARG A 15 -20.03 -4.26 0.86
C ARG A 15 -19.44 -4.27 -0.55
N LYS A 16 -19.84 -3.33 -1.41
CA LYS A 16 -19.28 -3.18 -2.76
C LYS A 16 -17.81 -2.79 -2.70
N VAL A 17 -17.42 -1.86 -1.82
CA VAL A 17 -16.01 -1.48 -1.61
C VAL A 17 -15.18 -2.69 -1.22
N LEU A 18 -15.59 -3.42 -0.18
CA LEU A 18 -14.88 -4.62 0.28
C LEU A 18 -14.79 -5.69 -0.81
N SER A 19 -15.89 -5.94 -1.53
CA SER A 19 -15.92 -6.92 -2.62
C SER A 19 -14.94 -6.56 -3.73
N VAL A 20 -14.87 -5.29 -4.13
CA VAL A 20 -13.91 -4.83 -5.15
C VAL A 20 -12.47 -4.98 -4.65
N LEU A 21 -12.16 -4.54 -3.43
CA LEU A 21 -10.80 -4.60 -2.89
C LEU A 21 -10.30 -6.05 -2.71
N VAL A 22 -11.16 -6.96 -2.24
CA VAL A 22 -10.80 -8.36 -2.02
C VAL A 22 -10.62 -9.13 -3.33
N ASN A 23 -11.38 -8.79 -4.37
CA ASN A 23 -11.34 -9.48 -5.66
C ASN A 23 -10.50 -8.74 -6.72
N SER A 24 -9.81 -7.66 -6.34
CA SER A 24 -8.93 -6.93 -7.24
C SER A 24 -7.57 -7.62 -7.33
N HIS A 25 -7.16 -7.95 -8.55
CA HIS A 25 -5.81 -8.42 -8.86
C HIS A 25 -4.93 -7.29 -9.42
N TYR A 26 -5.13 -6.07 -8.92
CA TYR A 26 -4.37 -4.92 -9.41
C TYR A 26 -2.88 -5.10 -9.11
N VAL A 27 -2.07 -5.02 -10.17
CA VAL A 27 -0.61 -5.07 -10.10
C VAL A 27 -0.09 -3.68 -10.41
N LEU A 28 0.86 -3.20 -9.60
CA LEU A 28 1.58 -1.98 -9.90
C LEU A 28 2.52 -2.22 -11.07
N THR A 29 2.35 -1.43 -12.12
CA THR A 29 3.23 -1.41 -13.28
C THR A 29 3.88 -0.04 -13.34
N PRO A 30 5.19 0.08 -13.07
CA PRO A 30 5.92 1.33 -13.23
C PRO A 30 5.75 1.88 -14.66
N ARG A 31 5.46 3.17 -14.79
CA ARG A 31 5.29 3.83 -16.08
C ARG A 31 6.61 4.13 -16.78
N LYS A 32 7.70 4.21 -16.01
CA LYS A 32 9.05 4.48 -16.51
C LYS A 32 9.98 3.32 -16.20
N PHE A 33 10.96 3.13 -17.09
CA PHE A 33 12.08 2.22 -16.85
C PHE A 33 13.11 2.81 -15.88
N HIS A 34 13.24 4.14 -15.87
CA HIS A 34 14.20 4.86 -15.04
C HIS A 34 13.52 6.04 -14.36
N TYR A 35 13.77 6.19 -13.07
CA TYR A 35 13.34 7.32 -12.24
C TYR A 35 14.58 8.04 -11.74
N GLU A 36 14.59 9.36 -11.84
CA GLU A 36 15.71 10.19 -11.38
C GLU A 36 15.82 10.17 -9.86
N THR A 37 14.69 10.21 -9.16
CA THR A 37 14.64 10.15 -7.69
C THR A 37 13.36 9.44 -7.25
N LEU A 38 13.51 8.52 -6.31
CA LEU A 38 12.40 7.89 -5.59
C LEU A 38 12.46 8.32 -4.13
N GLU A 39 11.32 8.71 -3.59
CA GLU A 39 11.13 8.88 -2.16
C GLU A 39 10.60 7.59 -1.58
N VAL A 40 11.16 7.19 -0.44
CA VAL A 40 10.79 5.97 0.27
C VAL A 40 10.18 6.37 1.61
N ASP A 41 8.95 5.92 1.83
CA ASP A 41 8.27 6.09 3.12
C ASP A 41 8.10 4.73 3.80
N GLU A 42 8.24 4.75 5.13
CA GLU A 42 8.06 3.60 5.99
C GLU A 42 6.93 3.89 6.99
N SER A 43 5.97 2.97 7.05
CA SER A 43 4.90 3.00 8.04
C SER A 43 4.64 1.61 8.62
N TRP A 44 3.94 1.56 9.74
CA TRP A 44 3.58 0.29 10.38
C TRP A 44 2.20 0.37 11.02
N THR A 45 1.56 -0.79 11.14
CA THR A 45 0.26 -0.93 11.82
C THR A 45 0.09 -2.32 12.41
N TYR A 46 -0.98 -2.51 13.18
CA TYR A 46 -1.36 -3.80 13.75
C TYR A 46 -2.47 -4.45 12.92
N VAL A 47 -2.31 -5.74 12.61
CA VAL A 47 -3.30 -6.51 11.84
C VAL A 47 -3.97 -7.56 12.72
N GLY A 48 -5.27 -7.44 12.92
CA GLY A 48 -6.09 -8.34 13.73
C GLY A 48 -5.93 -8.16 15.24
N ASN A 49 -4.71 -8.08 15.76
CA ASN A 49 -4.43 -7.78 17.17
C ASN A 49 -3.11 -7.01 17.38
N LYS A 50 -2.92 -6.43 18.57
CA LYS A 50 -1.75 -5.59 18.91
C LYS A 50 -0.41 -6.35 19.02
N GLY A 51 -0.42 -7.67 19.02
CA GLY A 51 0.81 -8.48 18.96
C GLY A 51 1.33 -8.67 17.53
N LYS A 52 0.55 -8.30 16.51
CA LYS A 52 0.86 -8.53 15.10
C LYS A 52 1.17 -7.22 14.39
N LYS A 53 2.39 -6.72 14.56
CA LYS A 53 2.91 -5.53 13.87
C LYS A 53 3.35 -5.89 12.45
N TYR A 54 2.87 -5.13 11.48
CA TYR A 54 3.22 -5.23 10.06
C TYR A 54 3.76 -3.88 9.58
N TRP A 55 4.65 -3.94 8.60
CA TRP A 55 5.32 -2.81 8.00
C TRP A 55 4.91 -2.67 6.54
N LEU A 56 4.80 -1.42 6.10
CA LEU A 56 4.64 -1.01 4.72
C LEU A 56 5.82 -0.13 4.37
N ILE A 57 6.58 -0.53 3.36
CA ILE A 57 7.62 0.29 2.75
C ILE A 57 7.14 0.59 1.33
N CYS A 58 7.02 1.85 0.98
CA CYS A 58 6.58 2.29 -0.34
C CYS A 58 7.65 3.15 -0.99
N ALA A 59 7.85 3.01 -2.30
CA ALA A 59 8.66 3.91 -3.11
C ALA A 59 7.77 4.63 -4.13
N TYR A 60 7.93 5.94 -4.24
CA TYR A 60 7.19 6.76 -5.18
C TYR A 60 8.04 7.85 -5.82
N GLU A 61 7.68 8.27 -7.03
CA GLU A 61 8.31 9.42 -7.69
C GLU A 61 7.74 10.73 -7.13
N ARG A 62 8.62 11.59 -6.58
CA ARG A 62 8.21 12.87 -5.97
C ARG A 62 7.48 13.80 -6.95
N GLN A 63 7.87 13.80 -8.22
CA GLN A 63 7.37 14.77 -9.21
C GLN A 63 5.86 14.64 -9.46
N ASN A 64 5.34 13.42 -9.53
CA ASN A 64 3.94 13.15 -9.89
C ASN A 64 3.20 12.28 -8.87
N GLY A 65 3.88 11.82 -7.81
CA GLY A 65 3.32 10.93 -6.80
C GLY A 65 3.05 9.51 -7.32
N GLU A 66 3.69 9.09 -8.42
CA GLU A 66 3.56 7.72 -8.92
C GLU A 66 4.14 6.74 -7.92
N MET A 67 3.30 5.87 -7.37
CA MET A 67 3.74 4.74 -6.57
C MET A 67 4.36 3.67 -7.48
N VAL A 68 5.65 3.44 -7.31
CA VAL A 68 6.44 2.54 -8.16
C VAL A 68 6.40 1.11 -7.64
N THR A 69 6.56 0.94 -6.33
CA THR A 69 6.54 -0.37 -5.68
C THR A 69 6.25 -0.25 -4.19
N TYR A 70 5.87 -1.36 -3.58
CA TYR A 70 5.75 -1.47 -2.13
C TYR A 70 6.12 -2.88 -1.66
N VAL A 71 6.55 -2.97 -0.40
CA VAL A 71 6.72 -4.23 0.32
C VAL A 71 5.85 -4.17 1.56
N TRP A 72 5.09 -5.24 1.80
CA TRP A 72 4.26 -5.40 2.99
C TRP A 72 4.62 -6.70 3.71
N GLY A 73 4.91 -6.63 4.99
CA GLY A 73 5.29 -7.83 5.72
C GLY A 73 5.57 -7.63 7.20
N LYS A 74 5.92 -8.73 7.85
CA LYS A 74 6.56 -8.67 9.17
C LYS A 74 8.02 -8.30 8.96
N ARG A 75 8.58 -7.59 9.92
CA ARG A 75 10.02 -7.30 9.95
C ARG A 75 10.65 -8.29 10.91
N ASP A 76 11.10 -9.41 10.36
CA ASP A 76 11.97 -10.32 11.10
C ASP A 76 13.41 -9.83 10.88
N LEU A 77 14.20 -9.69 11.95
CA LEU A 77 15.56 -9.10 11.95
C LEU A 77 16.58 -9.80 11.01
N LYS A 78 16.18 -10.86 10.30
CA LYS A 78 17.07 -11.71 9.48
C LYS A 78 17.01 -11.46 7.98
N GLU A 79 16.03 -10.74 7.45
CA GLU A 79 15.90 -10.57 6.00
C GLU A 79 15.74 -9.08 5.65
N ILE A 80 16.88 -8.42 5.46
CA ILE A 80 16.95 -7.21 4.65
C ILE A 80 18.06 -7.47 3.63
N LEU A 81 17.70 -8.08 2.51
CA LEU A 81 18.48 -8.01 1.28
C LEU A 81 17.74 -7.02 0.39
N PHE A 82 18.38 -5.87 0.18
CA PHE A 82 18.00 -4.90 -0.86
C PHE A 82 18.48 -5.39 -2.22
#